data_AF-A0A7G9L7S0-F1
#
_entry.id   AF-A0A7G9L7S0-F1
#
_cell.length_a   1.000
_cell.length_b   1.000
_cell.length_c   1.000
_cell.angle_alpha   90.00
_cell.angle_beta   90.00
_cell.angle_gamma   90.00
#
_symmetry.space_group_name_H-M   'P 1'
#
loop_
_entity.id
_entity.type
_entity.pdbx_description
1 polymer ?
#
loop_
_entity_poly.entity_id
_entity_poly.type
_entity_poly.pdbx_seq_one_letter_code
_entity_poly.pdbx_strand_id
1 'polypeptide(L)'
;MKTFKKITLLFLTISLAIACSSESSSSGCETCEYTIASGETAGTAAKSIEGTYNLTMHFADAASPYPDGTKATFTLMDNVLTVEVAGEECITIKNPRLTTAGSTEIQFRDTCRDKISYDVSMTQSGELNEINISSTVDSKWLGQFNDK
;
A
#
# COMPACT_ATOMS: atom_id res chain seq x y z
N MET A 1 0.62 -16.56 68.03
CA MET A 1 2.06 -16.26 68.19
C MET A 1 2.77 -16.89 66.99
N LYS A 2 3.48 -16.24 66.08
CA LYS A 2 4.12 -14.92 66.01
C LYS A 2 4.03 -14.40 64.56
N THR A 3 3.78 -13.12 64.45
CA THR A 3 3.89 -12.26 63.27
C THR A 3 5.37 -11.99 62.92
N PHE A 4 5.74 -12.12 61.65
CA PHE A 4 6.98 -11.56 61.09
C PHE A 4 6.61 -10.85 59.77
N LYS A 5 6.39 -9.53 59.84
CA LYS A 5 7.34 -8.43 59.52
C LYS A 5 7.66 -8.34 58.01
N LYS A 6 7.10 -7.29 57.41
CA LYS A 6 7.39 -6.76 56.07
C LYS A 6 8.88 -6.38 55.96
N ILE A 7 9.54 -6.76 54.87
CA ILE A 7 10.72 -6.06 54.36
C ILE A 7 10.51 -5.87 52.85
N THR A 8 10.19 -4.63 52.51
CA THR A 8 10.28 -4.07 51.17
C THR A 8 11.77 -3.87 50.86
N LEU A 9 12.28 -4.50 49.80
CA LEU A 9 13.55 -4.07 49.21
C LEU A 9 13.33 -3.76 47.73
N LEU A 10 13.27 -2.46 47.49
CA LEU A 10 13.24 -1.79 46.20
C LEU A 10 14.60 -2.01 45.51
N PHE A 11 14.63 -2.75 44.40
CA PHE A 11 15.76 -2.70 43.46
C PHE A 11 15.32 -1.93 42.23
N LEU A 12 15.65 -0.63 42.26
CA LEU A 12 15.62 0.27 41.12
C LEU A 12 16.94 0.09 40.36
N THR A 13 16.95 -0.69 39.30
CA THR A 13 18.04 -0.66 38.31
C THR A 13 17.60 0.17 37.12
N ILE A 14 18.09 1.40 37.12
CA ILE A 14 18.10 2.33 35.98
C ILE A 14 19.05 1.77 34.93
N SER A 15 18.52 1.45 33.75
CA SER A 15 19.31 1.24 32.53
C SER A 15 18.86 2.27 31.51
N LEU A 16 19.48 3.45 31.54
CA LEU A 16 19.50 4.32 30.36
C LEU A 16 20.35 3.63 29.31
N ALA A 17 19.72 3.03 28.30
CA ALA A 17 20.35 2.82 27.01
C ALA A 17 19.88 3.94 26.08
N ILE A 18 20.75 4.93 25.91
CA ILE A 18 20.71 5.85 24.80
C ILE A 18 20.97 5.03 23.53
N ALA A 19 19.98 4.93 22.66
CA ALA A 19 20.18 4.64 21.25
C ALA A 19 19.27 5.58 20.46
N CYS A 20 19.74 6.82 20.33
CA CYS A 20 19.31 7.68 19.24
C CYS A 20 19.99 7.12 17.99
N SER A 21 19.30 6.25 17.25
CA SER A 21 19.67 6.00 15.86
C SER A 21 18.97 7.07 15.03
N SER A 22 19.67 8.15 14.78
CA SER A 22 19.40 8.96 13.58
C SER A 22 19.85 8.12 12.38
N GLU A 23 18.99 7.21 11.94
CA GLU A 23 19.10 6.62 10.61
C GLU A 23 18.56 7.69 9.65
N SER A 24 19.45 8.48 9.08
CA SER A 24 19.19 9.09 7.79
C SER A 24 19.22 7.98 6.74
N SER A 25 18.19 7.15 6.68
CA SER A 25 18.01 6.21 5.60
C SER A 25 17.32 6.94 4.46
N SER A 26 18.07 7.25 3.41
CA SER A 26 17.49 7.60 2.11
C SER A 26 16.90 6.33 1.46
N SER A 27 15.99 5.64 2.14
CA SER A 27 15.35 4.44 1.61
C SER A 27 14.11 4.86 0.83
N GLY A 28 14.34 5.31 -0.41
CA GLY A 28 13.25 5.39 -1.37
C GLY A 28 12.65 4.00 -1.58
N CYS A 29 11.34 3.92 -1.80
CA CYS A 29 10.64 2.67 -2.06
C CYS A 29 11.22 1.91 -3.25
N GLU A 30 11.12 0.58 -3.23
CA GLU A 30 11.53 -0.25 -4.38
C GLU A 30 10.72 0.18 -5.61
N THR A 31 11.39 0.42 -6.74
CA THR A 31 10.69 0.85 -7.95
C THR A 31 10.35 -0.35 -8.84
N CYS A 32 9.07 -0.61 -9.02
CA CYS A 32 8.58 -1.49 -10.07
C CYS A 32 8.29 -0.67 -11.33
N GLU A 33 8.96 -0.96 -12.44
CA GLU A 33 8.66 -0.34 -13.73
C GLU A 33 8.07 -1.37 -14.69
N TYR A 34 6.85 -1.12 -15.15
CA TYR A 34 6.20 -1.99 -16.11
C TYR A 34 6.56 -1.60 -17.55
N THR A 35 6.86 -2.60 -18.38
CA THR A 35 6.98 -2.41 -19.83
C THR A 35 5.63 -2.66 -20.47
N ILE A 36 5.00 -1.58 -20.95
CA ILE A 36 3.72 -1.64 -21.67
C ILE A 36 3.87 -2.54 -22.90
N ALA A 37 3.05 -3.58 -23.00
CA ALA A 37 3.13 -4.56 -24.07
C ALA A 37 2.49 -4.04 -25.36
N SER A 38 2.83 -4.69 -26.48
CA SER A 38 2.20 -4.37 -27.78
C SER A 38 0.69 -4.56 -27.70
N GLY A 39 -0.07 -3.55 -28.15
CA GLY A 39 -1.53 -3.53 -28.11
C GLY A 39 -2.14 -2.95 -26.83
N GLU A 40 -1.32 -2.65 -25.81
CA GLU A 40 -1.77 -1.95 -24.62
C GLU A 40 -1.72 -0.43 -24.80
N THR A 41 -2.59 0.28 -24.07
CA THR A 41 -2.63 1.74 -24.06
C THR A 41 -2.04 2.24 -22.75
N ALA A 42 -1.09 3.17 -22.83
CA ALA A 42 -0.55 3.84 -21.65
C ALA A 42 -1.68 4.56 -20.88
N GLY A 43 -1.67 4.40 -19.56
CA GLY A 43 -2.61 5.05 -18.66
C GLY A 43 -2.12 6.46 -18.32
N THR A 44 -3.06 7.34 -18.00
CA THR A 44 -2.73 8.67 -17.45
C THR A 44 -3.70 8.95 -16.31
N ALA A 45 -3.16 9.16 -15.12
CA ALA A 45 -3.92 9.59 -13.96
C ALA A 45 -4.51 10.98 -14.22
N ALA A 46 -5.80 11.13 -13.96
CA ALA A 46 -6.41 12.45 -13.97
C ALA A 46 -5.86 13.27 -12.81
N LYS A 47 -5.58 14.56 -13.06
CA LYS A 47 -5.10 15.48 -12.01
C LYS A 47 -6.07 15.61 -10.83
N SER A 48 -7.36 15.30 -11.02
CA SER A 48 -8.37 15.31 -9.95
C SER A 48 -8.21 14.20 -8.92
N ILE A 49 -7.45 13.15 -9.22
CA ILE A 49 -7.20 12.01 -8.31
C ILE A 49 -5.74 11.88 -7.90
N GLU A 50 -4.92 12.89 -8.18
CA GLU A 50 -3.59 12.95 -7.60
C GLU A 50 -3.68 13.36 -6.13
N GLY A 51 -2.92 12.69 -5.29
CA GLY A 51 -2.97 12.89 -3.85
C GLY A 51 -2.46 11.69 -3.05
N THR A 52 -2.59 11.80 -1.74
CA THR A 52 -2.26 10.74 -0.78
C THR A 52 -3.54 10.27 -0.10
N TYR A 53 -3.78 8.96 -0.13
CA TYR A 53 -5.00 8.32 0.32
C TYR A 53 -4.68 7.24 1.35
N ASN A 54 -5.24 7.38 2.55
CA ASN A 54 -5.18 6.36 3.59
C ASN A 54 -6.41 5.47 3.46
N LEU A 55 -6.26 4.30 2.84
CA LEU A 55 -7.35 3.39 2.52
C LEU A 55 -7.27 2.13 3.39
N THR A 56 -8.36 1.38 3.38
CA THR A 56 -8.48 0.10 4.08
C THR A 56 -8.89 -0.98 3.09
N MET A 57 -8.34 -2.18 3.23
CA MET A 57 -8.79 -3.35 2.47
C MET A 57 -10.20 -3.73 2.92
N HIS A 58 -11.10 -3.76 1.96
CA HIS A 58 -12.46 -4.25 2.05
C HIS A 58 -12.67 -5.35 1.00
N PHE A 59 -13.49 -6.33 1.34
CA PHE A 59 -13.89 -7.42 0.45
C PHE A 59 -12.70 -8.27 -0.05
N ALA A 60 -11.71 -8.53 0.79
CA ALA A 60 -10.59 -9.39 0.43
C ALA A 60 -11.09 -10.77 -0.06
N ASP A 61 -10.66 -11.17 -1.26
CA ASP A 61 -10.85 -12.54 -1.70
C ASP A 61 -10.04 -13.50 -0.81
N ALA A 62 -10.44 -14.76 -0.74
CA ALA A 62 -9.70 -15.77 0.03
C ALA A 62 -8.24 -15.95 -0.42
N ALA A 63 -7.92 -15.62 -1.68
CA ALA A 63 -6.57 -15.63 -2.24
C ALA A 63 -5.85 -14.27 -2.14
N SER A 64 -6.47 -13.26 -1.53
CA SER A 64 -5.85 -11.95 -1.36
C SER A 64 -4.57 -12.06 -0.52
N PRO A 65 -3.49 -11.35 -0.88
CA PRO A 65 -2.34 -11.21 0.00
C PRO A 65 -2.66 -10.37 1.25
N TYR A 66 -3.74 -9.57 1.21
CA TYR A 66 -4.09 -8.65 2.29
C TYR A 66 -5.48 -9.00 2.85
N PRO A 67 -5.59 -9.33 4.14
CA PRO A 67 -6.89 -9.58 4.75
C PRO A 67 -7.71 -8.28 4.89
N ASP A 68 -9.02 -8.43 5.06
CA ASP A 68 -9.93 -7.32 5.40
C ASP A 68 -9.41 -6.54 6.61
N GLY A 69 -9.50 -5.21 6.54
CA GLY A 69 -9.04 -4.30 7.58
C GLY A 69 -7.56 -3.88 7.45
N THR A 70 -6.79 -4.48 6.54
CA THR A 70 -5.42 -4.06 6.25
C THR A 70 -5.40 -2.59 5.82
N LYS A 71 -4.52 -1.79 6.43
CA LYS A 71 -4.38 -0.37 6.12
C LYS A 71 -3.28 -0.16 5.08
N ALA A 72 -3.50 0.77 4.17
CA ALA A 72 -2.50 1.15 3.20
C ALA A 72 -2.55 2.66 2.89
N THR A 73 -1.39 3.23 2.62
CA THR A 73 -1.26 4.58 2.09
C THR A 73 -0.89 4.49 0.62
N PHE A 74 -1.66 5.18 -0.21
CA PHE A 74 -1.42 5.28 -1.65
C PHE A 74 -1.12 6.73 -2.00
N THR A 75 0.03 6.99 -2.61
CA THR A 75 0.35 8.31 -3.16
C THR A 75 0.40 8.22 -4.67
N LEU A 76 -0.54 8.89 -5.33
CA LEU A 76 -0.64 8.97 -6.79
C LEU A 76 -0.22 10.36 -7.25
N MET A 77 0.85 10.44 -8.03
CA MET A 77 1.38 11.71 -8.57
C MET A 77 2.07 11.47 -9.91
N ASP A 78 1.75 12.25 -10.93
CA ASP A 78 2.44 12.24 -12.23
C ASP A 78 2.59 10.83 -12.85
N ASN A 79 1.51 10.04 -12.83
CA ASN A 79 1.47 8.65 -13.31
C ASN A 79 2.41 7.69 -12.54
N VAL A 80 2.72 8.02 -11.30
CA VAL A 80 3.49 7.19 -10.38
C VAL A 80 2.62 6.88 -9.17
N LEU A 81 2.53 5.60 -8.82
CA LEU A 81 1.82 5.14 -7.63
C LEU A 81 2.82 4.62 -6.61
N THR A 82 2.96 5.30 -5.47
CA THR A 82 3.65 4.77 -4.30
C THR A 82 2.65 4.06 -3.39
N VAL A 83 2.97 2.83 -3.00
CA VAL A 83 2.11 1.96 -2.20
C VAL A 83 2.84 1.58 -0.92
N GLU A 84 2.21 1.88 0.22
CA GLU A 84 2.68 1.54 1.56
C GLU A 84 1.59 0.74 2.27
N VAL A 85 1.67 -0.59 2.20
CA VAL A 85 0.74 -1.48 2.91
C VAL A 85 1.31 -1.76 4.31
N ALA A 86 0.47 -1.70 5.35
CA ALA A 86 0.91 -1.94 6.71
C ALA A 86 1.50 -3.34 6.88
N GLY A 87 2.78 -3.41 7.29
CA GLY A 87 3.52 -4.66 7.45
C GLY A 87 4.35 -5.07 6.23
N GLU A 88 4.31 -4.30 5.14
CA GLU A 88 5.05 -4.58 3.91
C GLU A 88 6.09 -3.48 3.61
N GLU A 89 7.15 -3.84 2.87
CA GLU A 89 8.12 -2.89 2.33
C GLU A 89 7.48 -1.99 1.25
N CYS A 90 7.71 -0.68 1.27
CA CYS A 90 7.04 0.20 0.31
C CYS A 90 7.54 0.02 -1.14
N ILE A 91 6.62 0.17 -2.10
CA ILE A 91 6.92 0.10 -3.54
C ILE A 91 6.47 1.36 -4.27
N THR A 92 7.12 1.68 -5.38
CA THR A 92 6.72 2.73 -6.32
C THR A 92 6.57 2.13 -7.70
N ILE A 93 5.39 2.27 -8.29
CA ILE A 93 5.03 1.65 -9.56
C ILE A 93 4.90 2.73 -10.64
N LYS A 94 5.55 2.50 -11.77
CA LYS A 94 5.59 3.41 -12.92
C LYS A 94 5.02 2.78 -14.19
N ASN A 95 4.75 3.63 -15.18
CA ASN A 95 4.22 3.27 -16.49
C ASN A 95 2.86 2.53 -16.40
N PRO A 96 1.83 3.17 -15.84
CA PRO A 96 0.50 2.57 -15.81
C PRO A 96 -0.02 2.35 -17.22
N ARG A 97 -0.97 1.42 -17.35
CA ARG A 97 -1.77 1.20 -18.56
C ARG A 97 -3.25 1.45 -18.26
N LEU A 98 -4.08 1.60 -19.28
CA LEU A 98 -5.53 1.50 -19.08
C LEU A 98 -5.93 0.04 -18.84
N THR A 99 -6.90 -0.23 -17.96
CA THR A 99 -7.43 -1.59 -17.80
C THR A 99 -8.12 -2.09 -19.05
N THR A 100 -8.77 -1.18 -19.79
CA THR A 100 -9.31 -1.41 -21.13
C THR A 100 -9.20 -0.11 -21.94
N ALA A 101 -9.03 -0.21 -23.26
CA ALA A 101 -8.97 0.97 -24.12
C ALA A 101 -10.23 1.85 -23.97
N GLY A 102 -10.05 3.15 -23.70
CA GLY A 102 -11.14 4.09 -23.44
C GLY A 102 -11.68 4.09 -22.01
N SER A 103 -11.16 3.23 -21.13
CA SER A 103 -11.46 3.27 -19.70
C SER A 103 -10.85 4.51 -19.04
N THR A 104 -11.47 4.94 -17.94
CA THR A 104 -10.92 5.93 -17.01
C THR A 104 -10.13 5.27 -15.86
N GLU A 105 -10.21 3.95 -15.74
CA GLU A 105 -9.46 3.18 -14.76
C GLU A 105 -8.03 2.90 -15.26
N ILE A 106 -7.07 3.19 -14.39
CA ILE A 106 -5.64 3.06 -14.65
C ILE A 106 -5.07 1.92 -13.80
N GLN A 107 -4.26 1.08 -14.43
CA GLN A 107 -3.66 -0.08 -13.81
C GLN A 107 -2.15 0.12 -13.63
N PHE A 108 -1.70 0.02 -12.38
CA PHE A 108 -0.30 -0.03 -11.99
C PHE A 108 0.08 -1.48 -11.69
N ARG A 109 1.04 -2.04 -12.43
CA ARG A 109 1.46 -3.43 -12.24
C ARG A 109 2.69 -3.50 -11.35
N ASP A 110 2.53 -4.11 -10.19
CA ASP A 110 3.66 -4.49 -9.35
C ASP A 110 4.39 -5.66 -10.01
N THR A 111 5.50 -5.34 -10.68
CA THR A 111 6.39 -6.32 -11.30
C THR A 111 7.50 -6.77 -10.38
N CYS A 112 7.57 -6.26 -9.13
CA CYS A 112 8.70 -6.48 -8.24
C CYS A 112 8.34 -7.34 -7.01
N ARG A 113 7.37 -6.96 -6.18
CA ARG A 113 7.07 -7.58 -4.88
C ARG A 113 6.03 -8.71 -4.96
N ASP A 114 4.76 -8.38 -5.21
CA ASP A 114 3.62 -9.30 -5.03
C ASP A 114 3.05 -9.88 -6.32
N LYS A 115 3.47 -9.33 -7.48
CA LYS A 115 2.91 -9.69 -8.79
C LYS A 115 1.39 -9.45 -8.88
N ILE A 116 0.91 -8.39 -8.23
CA ILE A 116 -0.48 -7.92 -8.34
C ILE A 116 -0.55 -6.61 -9.14
N SER A 117 -1.73 -6.24 -9.58
CA SER A 117 -2.02 -4.91 -10.09
C SER A 117 -2.79 -4.10 -9.06
N TYR A 118 -2.60 -2.79 -9.09
CA TYR A 118 -3.41 -1.79 -8.40
C TYR A 118 -4.18 -1.01 -9.46
N ASP A 119 -5.49 -1.25 -9.51
CA ASP A 119 -6.40 -0.73 -10.51
C ASP A 119 -7.16 0.45 -9.88
N VAL A 120 -6.70 1.65 -10.18
CA VAL A 120 -7.20 2.90 -9.61
C VAL A 120 -8.40 3.36 -10.43
N SER A 121 -9.56 3.40 -9.78
CA SER A 121 -10.82 3.78 -10.44
C SER A 121 -11.36 5.11 -9.90
N MET A 122 -12.13 5.80 -10.75
CA MET A 122 -12.75 7.08 -10.43
C MET A 122 -14.27 6.95 -10.37
N THR A 123 -14.88 7.78 -9.54
CA THR A 123 -16.32 8.02 -9.59
C THR A 123 -16.70 8.75 -10.88
N GLN A 124 -18.00 8.82 -11.18
CA GLN A 124 -18.49 9.65 -12.30
C GLN A 124 -18.22 11.16 -12.09
N SER A 125 -18.02 11.59 -10.84
CA SER A 125 -17.62 12.96 -10.50
C SER A 125 -16.12 13.23 -10.70
N GLY A 126 -15.31 12.21 -11.00
CA GLY A 126 -13.87 12.33 -11.21
C GLY A 126 -13.03 12.32 -9.93
N GLU A 127 -13.63 11.88 -8.82
CA GLU A 127 -12.94 11.66 -7.55
C GLU A 127 -12.39 10.23 -7.50
N LEU A 128 -11.38 9.98 -6.65
CA LEU A 128 -10.93 8.61 -6.39
C LEU A 128 -12.11 7.82 -5.82
N ASN A 129 -12.41 6.66 -6.41
CA ASN A 129 -13.44 5.77 -5.89
C ASN A 129 -12.83 4.70 -4.99
N GLU A 130 -11.87 3.95 -5.54
CA GLU A 130 -11.26 2.77 -4.92
C GLU A 130 -10.00 2.36 -5.69
N ILE A 131 -9.19 1.50 -5.07
CA ILE A 131 -8.07 0.83 -5.70
C ILE A 131 -8.30 -0.67 -5.59
N ASN A 132 -8.71 -1.30 -6.70
CA ASN A 132 -8.85 -2.75 -6.75
C ASN A 132 -7.47 -3.40 -6.87
N ILE A 133 -7.33 -4.61 -6.34
CA ILE A 133 -6.15 -5.42 -6.58
C ILE A 133 -6.50 -6.69 -7.34
N SER A 134 -5.67 -7.05 -8.32
CA SER A 134 -5.85 -8.24 -9.14
C SER A 134 -4.53 -8.97 -9.35
N SER A 135 -4.55 -10.29 -9.52
CA SER A 135 -3.38 -11.06 -9.89
C SER A 135 -2.90 -10.67 -11.29
N THR A 136 -1.60 -10.40 -11.47
CA THR A 136 -1.06 -10.09 -12.81
C THR A 136 -0.90 -11.33 -13.70
N VAL A 137 -1.05 -12.53 -13.13
CA VAL A 137 -0.85 -13.81 -13.82
C VAL A 137 -2.12 -14.27 -14.53
N ASP A 138 -3.25 -14.23 -13.83
CA ASP A 138 -4.54 -14.75 -14.31
C ASP A 138 -5.67 -13.70 -14.28
N SER A 139 -5.37 -12.45 -13.92
CA SER A 139 -6.34 -11.35 -13.81
C SER A 139 -7.46 -11.61 -12.81
N LYS A 140 -7.28 -12.57 -11.88
CA LYS A 140 -8.24 -12.79 -10.80
C LYS A 140 -8.28 -11.56 -9.89
N TRP A 141 -9.47 -11.05 -9.61
CA TRP A 141 -9.68 -10.01 -8.60
C TRP A 141 -9.41 -10.54 -7.18
N LEU A 142 -8.69 -9.76 -6.38
CA LEU A 142 -8.16 -10.17 -5.07
C LEU A 142 -8.70 -9.31 -3.92
N GLY A 143 -9.34 -8.18 -4.18
CA GLY A 143 -9.85 -7.30 -3.14
C GLY A 143 -9.85 -5.84 -3.55
N GLN A 144 -10.21 -4.98 -2.61
CA GLN A 144 -10.41 -3.57 -2.87
C GLN A 144 -9.98 -2.72 -1.68
N PHE A 145 -9.14 -1.72 -1.93
CA PHE A 145 -8.89 -0.65 -0.97
C PHE A 145 -9.82 0.53 -1.22
N ASN A 146 -10.53 0.98 -0.18
CA ASN A 146 -11.36 2.18 -0.23
C ASN A 146 -11.44 2.86 1.15
N ASP A 147 -12.20 3.94 1.26
CA ASP A 147 -12.40 4.75 2.47
C ASP A 147 -13.77 4.56 3.16
N LYS A 148 -14.55 3.54 2.78
CA LYS A 148 -15.98 3.40 3.13
C LYS A 148 -16.30 2.15 3.96
#